data_AF-A0A5C3KLN2-F1
#
_entry.id   AF-A0A5C3KLN2-F1
#
_cell.length_a   1.000
_cell.length_b   1.000
_cell.length_c   1.000
_cell.angle_alpha   90.00
_cell.angle_beta   90.00
_cell.angle_gamma   90.00
#
_symmetry.space_group_name_H-M   'P 1'
#
loop_
_entity.id
_entity.type
_entity.pdbx_description
1 polymer ?
#
loop_
_entity_poly.entity_id
_entity_poly.type
_entity_poly.pdbx_seq_one_letter_code
_entity_poly.pdbx_strand_id
1 'polypeptide(L)'
;MQARYSKGLESIPVELLLETQLFALSESLPYVSRHLYHVFKGTSSIYRAQYIAYRLGHITDESRLCTRALRFPLCNRAVFEIFHRLVQARIHPPNQELLVPPLELMLKPRDKEEETPKKATTMKTTTYDLPRRLFNNLIPPSNGRPWRDNDAPLPFLHFLFEFKDGLLPDPNANSGYALTKSVHAQFMPLIQFLIDQGASPSIKDNLAVMVAIRQRNLDLVKLLIERQELTSSQPKSSKSSGKRRKLEDRVKVDARMLKVAVQCKAKDIAEYLCHEKGVIPDIQTLQLMA
;
A
#
# COMPACT_ATOMS: atom_id res chain seq x y z
N MET A 1 -16.71 -2.45 59.61
CA MET A 1 -17.02 -2.31 58.18
C MET A 1 -16.44 -1.01 57.67
N GLN A 2 -15.34 -1.03 56.92
CA GLN A 2 -14.87 0.14 56.17
C GLN A 2 -14.74 -0.28 54.71
N ALA A 3 -15.68 0.14 53.89
CA ALA A 3 -15.59 0.02 52.45
C ALA A 3 -14.46 0.95 51.98
N ARG A 4 -13.31 0.37 51.62
CA ARG A 4 -12.25 1.09 50.93
C ARG A 4 -12.78 1.50 49.56
N TYR A 5 -13.24 2.74 49.41
CA TYR A 5 -13.42 3.36 48.10
C TYR A 5 -12.03 3.63 47.51
N SER A 6 -11.39 2.61 46.94
CA SER A 6 -10.33 2.85 45.98
C SER A 6 -10.98 3.37 44.70
N LYS A 7 -11.15 4.69 44.60
CA LYS A 7 -11.54 5.36 43.36
C LYS A 7 -10.46 5.03 42.32
N GLY A 8 -10.75 4.05 41.46
CA GLY A 8 -9.86 3.65 40.38
C GLY A 8 -9.89 4.64 39.23
N LEU A 9 -9.04 4.41 38.22
CA LEU A 9 -9.00 5.22 36.99
C LEU A 9 -10.40 5.36 36.35
N GLU A 10 -11.25 4.35 36.48
CA GLU A 10 -12.61 4.31 35.93
C GLU A 10 -13.58 5.34 36.54
N SER A 11 -13.21 5.95 37.67
CA SER A 11 -14.03 6.97 38.34
C SER A 11 -13.69 8.41 37.92
N ILE A 12 -12.67 8.57 37.07
CA ILE A 12 -12.17 9.87 36.61
C ILE A 12 -12.99 10.31 35.37
N PRO A 13 -13.25 11.62 35.18
CA PRO A 13 -13.84 12.15 33.95
C PRO A 13 -13.13 11.67 32.68
N VAL A 14 -13.91 11.51 31.61
CA VAL A 14 -13.41 10.98 30.33
C VAL A 14 -12.30 11.86 29.76
N GLU A 15 -12.41 13.17 29.91
CA GLU A 15 -11.42 14.15 29.42
C GLU A 15 -10.04 13.89 30.02
N LEU A 16 -9.98 13.66 31.33
CA LEU A 16 -8.73 13.36 32.03
C LEU A 16 -8.19 11.97 31.69
N LEU A 17 -9.07 10.99 31.41
CA LEU A 17 -8.66 9.68 30.90
C LEU A 17 -7.99 9.81 29.52
N LEU A 18 -8.55 10.64 28.65
CA LEU A 18 -8.02 10.91 27.32
C LEU A 18 -6.66 11.64 27.38
N GLU A 19 -6.54 12.66 28.23
CA GLU A 19 -5.27 13.37 28.46
C GLU A 19 -4.21 12.44 29.04
N THR A 20 -4.55 11.68 30.09
CA THR A 20 -3.63 10.71 30.71
C THR A 20 -3.08 9.75 29.67
N GLN A 21 -3.92 9.27 28.76
CA GLN A 21 -3.49 8.37 27.69
C GLN A 21 -2.61 9.05 26.62
N LEU A 22 -2.82 10.33 26.31
CA LEU A 22 -1.94 11.08 25.41
C LEU A 22 -0.56 11.34 26.03
N PHE A 23 -0.47 11.50 27.36
CA PHE A 23 0.80 11.59 28.07
C PHE A 23 1.48 10.23 28.25
N ALA A 24 0.72 9.22 28.67
CA ALA A 24 1.24 7.89 28.98
C ALA A 24 1.61 7.09 27.73
N LEU A 25 0.95 7.35 26.60
CA LEU A 25 1.23 6.69 25.32
C LEU A 25 1.15 5.15 25.37
N SER A 26 0.39 4.61 26.32
CA SER A 26 0.32 3.18 26.58
C SER A 26 -0.46 2.44 25.49
N GLU A 27 0.02 1.27 25.05
CA GLU A 27 -0.72 0.39 24.14
C GLU A 27 -1.76 -0.46 24.88
N SER A 28 -1.48 -0.78 26.15
CA SER A 28 -2.26 -1.72 26.93
C SER A 28 -3.40 -1.06 27.71
N LEU A 29 -3.30 0.26 27.98
CA LEU A 29 -4.29 0.97 28.81
C LEU A 29 -5.74 0.78 28.33
N PRO A 30 -6.05 0.87 27.01
CA PRO A 30 -7.41 0.62 26.55
C PRO A 30 -7.95 -0.79 26.80
N TYR A 31 -7.08 -1.76 27.08
CA TYR A 31 -7.45 -3.16 27.29
C TYR A 31 -7.46 -3.57 28.76
N VAL A 32 -7.12 -2.66 29.67
CA VAL A 32 -7.11 -2.94 31.12
C VAL A 32 -8.52 -3.20 31.64
N SER A 33 -9.53 -2.52 31.09
CA SER A 33 -10.93 -2.76 31.46
C SER A 33 -11.91 -2.51 30.31
N ARG A 34 -13.12 -3.07 30.43
CA ARG A 34 -14.18 -2.87 29.44
C ARG A 34 -14.59 -1.41 29.31
N HIS A 35 -14.67 -0.69 30.44
CA HIS A 35 -15.00 0.72 30.45
C HIS A 35 -13.98 1.53 29.63
N LEU A 36 -12.69 1.37 29.93
CA LEU A 36 -11.61 2.05 29.21
C LEU A 36 -11.61 1.68 27.72
N TYR A 37 -11.83 0.40 27.40
CA TYR A 37 -11.94 -0.04 26.01
C TYR A 37 -13.03 0.73 25.26
N HIS A 38 -14.22 0.86 25.83
CA HIS A 38 -15.33 1.59 25.21
C HIS A 38 -15.03 3.09 25.09
N VAL A 39 -14.44 3.71 26.10
CA VAL A 39 -14.02 5.12 26.08
C VAL A 39 -13.04 5.37 24.93
N PHE A 40 -11.93 4.64 24.87
CA PHE A 40 -10.92 4.85 23.84
C PHE A 40 -11.37 4.38 22.45
N LYS A 41 -12.25 3.37 22.36
CA LYS A 41 -12.88 2.99 21.11
C LYS A 41 -13.80 4.07 20.57
N GLY A 42 -14.42 4.87 21.43
CA GLY A 42 -15.34 5.95 21.07
C GLY A 42 -14.70 7.28 20.68
N THR A 43 -13.37 7.40 20.72
CA THR A 43 -12.68 8.70 20.54
C THR A 43 -12.80 9.27 19.13
N SER A 44 -12.63 10.59 19.00
CA SER A 44 -12.60 11.28 17.71
C SER A 44 -11.40 10.88 16.84
N SER A 45 -11.48 11.15 15.53
CA SER A 45 -10.35 10.95 14.61
C SER A 45 -9.16 11.86 14.95
N ILE A 46 -9.43 13.06 15.47
CA ILE A 46 -8.39 14.01 15.92
C ILE A 46 -7.58 13.40 17.05
N TYR A 47 -8.26 12.88 18.09
CA TYR A 47 -7.61 12.26 19.23
C TYR A 47 -6.75 11.06 18.81
N ARG A 48 -7.29 10.18 17.94
CA ARG A 48 -6.54 9.03 17.42
C ARG A 48 -5.31 9.44 16.62
N ALA A 49 -5.42 10.50 15.81
CA ALA A 49 -4.30 11.04 15.05
C ALA A 49 -3.21 11.63 15.95
N GLN A 50 -3.60 12.40 16.98
CA GLN A 50 -2.68 12.93 18.00
C GLN A 50 -1.95 11.79 18.73
N TYR A 51 -2.70 10.78 19.19
CA TYR A 51 -2.11 9.61 19.82
C TYR A 51 -1.06 8.96 18.91
N ILE A 52 -1.38 8.68 17.64
CA ILE A 52 -0.42 8.10 16.69
C ILE A 52 0.79 9.02 16.48
N ALA A 53 0.58 10.33 16.33
CA ALA A 53 1.67 11.30 16.15
C ALA A 53 2.62 11.34 17.34
N TYR A 54 2.10 11.36 18.58
CA TYR A 54 2.91 11.34 19.79
C TYR A 54 3.62 10.01 19.99
N ARG A 55 2.97 8.88 19.70
CA ARG A 55 3.61 7.54 19.71
C ARG A 55 4.80 7.45 18.78
N LEU A 56 4.73 8.13 17.65
CA LEU A 56 5.77 8.17 16.63
C LEU A 56 6.67 9.41 16.74
N GLY A 57 6.60 10.14 17.87
CA GLY A 57 7.32 11.38 18.11
C GLY A 57 8.84 11.29 17.86
N HIS A 58 9.43 10.13 18.14
CA HIS A 58 10.86 9.86 17.97
C HIS A 58 11.32 9.63 16.52
N ILE A 59 10.39 9.50 15.56
CA ILE A 59 10.71 9.26 14.15
C ILE A 59 10.67 10.58 13.40
N THR A 60 11.73 10.89 12.68
CA THR A 60 11.87 12.10 11.85
C THR A 60 11.57 11.85 10.38
N ASP A 61 11.89 10.65 9.87
CA ASP A 61 11.65 10.26 8.48
C ASP A 61 10.15 10.08 8.19
N GLU A 62 9.65 10.85 7.21
CA GLU A 62 8.23 10.92 6.87
C GLU A 62 7.70 9.63 6.24
N SER A 63 8.51 8.96 5.40
CA SER A 63 8.16 7.65 4.84
C SER A 63 7.95 6.61 5.95
N ARG A 64 8.89 6.54 6.90
CA ARG A 64 8.78 5.63 8.04
C ARG A 64 7.63 6.01 8.96
N LEU A 65 7.31 7.30 9.12
CA LEU A 65 6.12 7.76 9.85
C LEU A 65 4.84 7.22 9.22
N CYS A 66 4.64 7.41 7.91
CA CYS A 66 3.48 6.90 7.18
C CYS A 66 3.37 5.37 7.29
N THR A 67 4.49 4.67 7.07
CA THR A 67 4.58 3.21 7.21
C THR A 67 4.14 2.74 8.61
N ARG A 68 4.58 3.43 9.67
CA ARG A 68 4.27 3.06 11.06
C ARG A 68 2.85 3.45 11.44
N ALA A 69 2.37 4.61 11.01
CA ALA A 69 1.02 5.08 11.27
C ALA A 69 -0.04 4.12 10.72
N LEU A 70 0.14 3.65 9.48
CA LEU A 70 -0.80 2.72 8.85
C LEU A 70 -0.88 1.34 9.54
N ARG A 71 0.13 0.97 10.34
CA ARG A 71 0.09 -0.27 11.14
C ARG A 71 -0.92 -0.19 12.28
N PHE A 72 -1.26 1.01 12.74
CA PHE A 72 -2.29 1.17 13.76
C PHE A 72 -3.67 0.83 13.19
N PRO A 73 -4.46 -0.05 13.86
CA PRO A 73 -5.85 -0.32 13.46
C PRO A 73 -6.74 0.93 13.45
N LEU A 74 -6.38 1.92 14.27
CA LEU A 74 -7.06 3.21 14.39
C LEU A 74 -6.83 4.12 13.17
N CYS A 75 -5.80 3.86 12.36
CA CYS A 75 -5.47 4.66 11.20
C CYS A 75 -6.41 4.32 10.04
N ASN A 76 -7.45 5.12 9.89
CA ASN A 76 -8.35 5.17 8.74
C ASN A 76 -8.12 6.47 7.95
N ARG A 77 -8.86 6.70 6.87
CA ARG A 77 -8.76 7.91 6.03
C ARG A 77 -8.71 9.21 6.84
N ALA A 78 -9.71 9.45 7.69
CA ALA A 78 -9.82 10.69 8.47
C ALA A 78 -8.66 10.85 9.46
N VAL A 79 -8.24 9.75 10.10
CA VAL A 79 -7.11 9.76 11.04
C VAL A 79 -5.80 10.01 10.32
N PHE A 80 -5.58 9.38 9.17
CA PHE A 80 -4.35 9.55 8.37
C PHE A 80 -4.18 10.99 7.90
N GLU A 81 -5.25 11.62 7.40
CA GLU A 81 -5.21 13.01 6.95
C GLU A 81 -4.82 13.99 8.06
N ILE A 82 -5.44 13.84 9.25
CA ILE A 82 -5.13 14.69 10.40
C ILE A 82 -3.71 14.39 10.90
N PHE A 83 -3.32 13.12 10.98
CA PHE A 83 -1.98 12.70 11.38
C PHE A 83 -0.93 13.33 10.46
N HIS A 84 -1.14 13.28 9.15
CA HIS A 84 -0.23 13.85 8.17
C HIS A 84 -0.08 15.37 8.35
N ARG A 85 -1.18 16.10 8.56
CA ARG A 85 -1.13 17.54 8.88
C ARG A 85 -0.33 17.84 10.15
N LEU A 86 -0.49 17.04 11.20
CA LEU A 86 0.29 17.18 12.44
C LEU A 86 1.78 16.93 12.22
N VAL A 87 2.12 15.93 11.40
CA VAL A 87 3.51 15.61 11.05
C VAL A 87 4.13 16.72 10.22
N GLN A 88 3.44 17.22 9.20
CA GLN A 88 3.90 18.34 8.38
C GLN A 88 4.16 19.59 9.21
N ALA A 89 3.24 19.97 10.09
CA ALA A 89 3.41 21.14 10.97
C ALA A 89 4.59 20.98 11.94
N ARG A 90 4.93 19.75 12.32
CA ARG A 90 6.09 19.45 13.18
C ARG A 90 7.41 19.51 12.41
N ILE A 91 7.44 19.01 11.17
CA ILE A 91 8.65 18.96 10.35
C ILE A 91 8.94 20.33 9.70
N HIS A 92 7.89 21.02 9.25
CA HIS A 92 7.95 22.34 8.63
C HIS A 92 7.14 23.31 9.48
N PRO A 93 7.69 23.79 10.62
CA PRO A 93 6.99 24.75 11.45
C PRO A 93 6.72 26.03 10.65
N PRO A 94 5.48 26.54 10.63
CA PRO A 94 5.20 27.83 10.01
C PRO A 94 5.99 28.90 10.78
N ASN A 95 6.93 29.56 10.07
CA ASN A 95 7.88 30.61 10.50
C ASN A 95 9.27 30.16 10.93
N GLN A 96 10.14 29.95 9.93
CA GLN A 96 11.58 30.21 10.08
C GLN A 96 12.20 30.82 8.81
N GLU A 97 11.46 31.67 8.10
CA GLU A 97 11.91 32.40 6.89
C GLU A 97 12.04 33.93 7.05
N LEU A 98 11.97 34.48 8.27
CA LEU A 98 12.13 35.94 8.50
C LEU A 98 13.12 36.29 9.62
N LEU A 99 14.28 35.65 9.64
CA LEU A 99 15.44 36.20 10.36
C LEU A 99 16.70 36.09 9.50
N VAL A 100 16.70 36.81 8.38
CA VAL A 100 17.95 37.25 7.76
C VAL A 100 18.44 38.45 8.58
N PRO A 101 19.62 38.44 9.22
CA PRO A 101 20.17 39.65 9.79
C PRO A 101 20.43 40.67 8.66
N PRO A 102 19.96 41.93 8.76
CA PRO A 102 20.25 42.95 7.77
C PRO A 102 21.71 43.42 7.92
N LEU A 103 22.35 43.72 6.79
CA LEU A 103 23.69 44.31 6.62
C LEU A 103 24.89 43.34 6.57
N GLU A 104 25.00 42.57 5.48
CA GLU A 104 26.32 42.22 4.93
C GLU A 104 26.30 42.02 3.40
N LEU A 105 25.44 42.81 2.73
CA LEU A 105 25.32 42.85 1.26
C LEU A 105 26.07 44.03 0.62
N MET A 106 27.14 44.51 1.27
CA MET A 106 28.05 45.47 0.66
C MET A 106 29.48 45.04 0.94
N LEU A 107 30.26 44.93 -0.15
CA LEU A 107 31.70 44.65 -0.23
C LEU A 107 32.10 43.17 -0.41
N LYS A 108 31.82 42.58 -1.58
CA LYS A 108 32.83 41.78 -2.30
C LYS A 108 32.80 42.08 -3.81
N PRO A 109 33.96 42.25 -4.47
CA PRO A 109 34.05 42.51 -5.91
C PRO A 109 33.53 41.35 -6.75
N ARG A 110 32.95 41.68 -7.91
CA ARG A 110 32.55 40.75 -8.97
C ARG A 110 33.79 40.11 -9.61
N ASP A 111 33.99 38.83 -9.36
CA ASP A 111 34.75 37.97 -10.26
C ASP A 111 33.78 37.08 -11.05
N LYS A 112 33.97 37.08 -12.37
CA LYS A 112 33.19 36.32 -13.35
C LYS A 112 33.63 34.86 -13.27
N GLU A 113 32.75 33.96 -12.86
CA GLU A 113 32.94 32.53 -13.08
C GLU A 113 31.78 31.95 -13.89
N GLU A 114 32.18 31.15 -14.88
CA GLU A 114 31.39 30.59 -15.97
C GLU A 114 30.28 29.65 -15.47
N GLU A 115 29.06 29.86 -15.97
CA GLU A 115 27.95 28.93 -15.80
C GLU A 115 28.18 27.66 -16.63
N THR A 116 28.47 26.55 -15.95
CA THR A 116 28.27 25.21 -16.52
C THR A 116 26.84 24.73 -16.23
N PRO A 117 26.18 24.02 -17.16
CA PRO A 117 24.76 23.69 -17.04
C PRO A 117 24.53 22.67 -15.91
N LYS A 118 23.76 23.09 -14.90
CA LYS A 118 23.30 22.25 -13.78
C LYS A 118 22.47 21.07 -14.33
N LYS A 119 22.98 19.86 -14.14
CA LYS A 119 22.27 18.60 -14.40
C LYS A 119 20.93 18.61 -13.65
N ALA A 120 19.83 18.38 -14.36
CA ALA A 120 18.50 18.20 -13.79
C ALA A 120 18.55 17.09 -12.73
N THR A 121 18.48 17.48 -11.46
CA THR A 121 18.49 16.55 -10.33
C THR A 121 17.09 15.95 -10.28
N THR A 122 16.95 14.71 -10.74
CA THR A 122 15.69 13.95 -10.70
C THR A 122 15.25 13.87 -9.24
N MET A 123 14.16 14.55 -8.87
CA MET A 123 13.63 14.49 -7.50
C MET A 123 13.32 13.02 -7.18
N LYS A 124 14.01 12.45 -6.20
CA LYS A 124 13.73 11.09 -5.73
C LYS A 124 12.34 11.09 -5.10
N THR A 125 11.37 10.44 -5.74
CA THR A 125 10.08 10.14 -5.13
C THR A 125 10.31 9.22 -3.94
N THR A 126 9.96 9.67 -2.76
CA THR A 126 10.05 8.90 -1.52
C THR A 126 8.82 7.99 -1.42
N THR A 127 9.03 6.72 -1.05
CA THR A 127 7.95 5.73 -0.95
C THR A 127 7.77 5.23 0.48
N TYR A 128 6.59 4.76 0.85
CA TYR A 128 6.32 4.12 2.16
C TYR A 128 5.59 2.78 2.03
N ASP A 129 5.79 1.88 3.00
CA ASP A 129 5.27 0.52 2.92
C ASP A 129 3.78 0.44 3.29
N LEU A 130 3.00 -0.23 2.46
CA LEU A 130 1.64 -0.66 2.81
C LEU A 130 1.69 -1.84 3.79
N PRO A 131 1.13 -1.72 5.01
CA PRO A 131 1.20 -2.79 6.00
C PRO A 131 0.22 -3.92 5.71
N ARG A 132 0.62 -5.15 6.06
CA ARG A 132 -0.17 -6.38 5.89
C ARG A 132 -1.59 -6.32 6.45
N ARG A 133 -1.81 -5.51 7.52
CA ARG A 133 -3.13 -5.31 8.15
C ARG A 133 -4.20 -4.90 7.14
N LEU A 134 -3.84 -4.08 6.15
CA LEU A 134 -4.79 -3.61 5.13
C LEU A 134 -5.34 -4.74 4.26
N PHE A 135 -4.62 -5.88 4.18
CA PHE A 135 -4.94 -7.01 3.32
C PHE A 135 -5.23 -8.31 4.10
N ASN A 136 -5.29 -8.27 5.43
CA ASN A 136 -5.41 -9.50 6.23
C ASN A 136 -6.85 -10.04 6.27
N ASN A 137 -7.85 -9.16 6.21
CA ASN A 137 -9.27 -9.50 6.38
C ASN A 137 -10.06 -9.34 5.07
N LEU A 138 -9.58 -9.94 3.98
CA LEU A 138 -10.28 -9.98 2.70
C LEU A 138 -11.31 -11.12 2.70
N ILE A 139 -12.41 -10.92 3.44
CA ILE A 139 -13.50 -11.91 3.55
C ILE A 139 -14.53 -11.62 2.45
N PRO A 140 -14.83 -12.59 1.56
CA PRO A 140 -15.85 -12.42 0.54
C PRO A 140 -17.19 -11.96 1.12
N PRO A 141 -17.95 -11.11 0.41
CA PRO A 141 -19.28 -10.68 0.86
C PRO A 141 -20.19 -11.87 1.21
N SER A 142 -20.85 -11.82 2.37
CA SER A 142 -21.67 -12.92 2.93
C SER A 142 -22.85 -13.33 2.05
N ASN A 143 -23.30 -12.43 1.17
CA ASN A 143 -24.40 -12.64 0.23
C ASN A 143 -23.94 -13.28 -1.09
N GLY A 144 -22.70 -13.73 -1.20
CA GLY A 144 -22.16 -14.38 -2.41
C GLY A 144 -22.02 -13.43 -3.60
N ARG A 145 -22.20 -12.12 -3.40
CA ARG A 145 -21.99 -11.13 -4.46
C ARG A 145 -20.51 -11.02 -4.80
N PRO A 146 -20.15 -10.66 -6.05
CA PRO A 146 -18.78 -10.36 -6.39
C PRO A 146 -18.28 -9.11 -5.64
N TRP A 147 -16.96 -9.04 -5.51
CA TRP A 147 -16.24 -7.86 -5.04
C TRP A 147 -16.49 -6.64 -5.94
N ARG A 148 -16.55 -5.46 -5.32
CA ARG A 148 -16.76 -4.16 -5.99
C ARG A 148 -15.68 -3.16 -5.58
N ASP A 149 -15.58 -2.07 -6.32
CA ASP A 149 -14.60 -1.01 -6.04
C ASP A 149 -14.80 -0.33 -4.68
N ASN A 150 -16.03 -0.35 -4.17
CA ASN A 150 -16.38 0.24 -2.88
C ASN A 150 -16.10 -0.68 -1.68
N ASP A 151 -15.66 -1.93 -1.93
CA ASP A 151 -15.38 -2.88 -0.86
C ASP A 151 -14.02 -2.63 -0.22
N ALA A 152 -13.94 -2.72 1.10
CA ALA A 152 -12.69 -2.56 1.82
C ALA A 152 -11.67 -3.63 1.37
N PRO A 153 -10.37 -3.27 1.20
CA PRO A 153 -9.74 -2.01 1.58
C PRO A 153 -9.70 -0.94 0.47
N LEU A 154 -10.31 -1.19 -0.70
CA LEU A 154 -10.01 -0.43 -1.92
C LEU A 154 -10.27 1.08 -1.82
N PRO A 155 -11.39 1.57 -1.23
CA PRO A 155 -11.60 3.01 -1.09
C PRO A 155 -10.52 3.73 -0.27
N PHE A 156 -9.96 3.04 0.73
CA PHE A 156 -8.87 3.61 1.53
C PHE A 156 -7.55 3.60 0.75
N LEU A 157 -7.30 2.58 -0.06
CA LEU A 157 -6.12 2.54 -0.93
C LEU A 157 -6.19 3.62 -2.02
N HIS A 158 -7.33 3.83 -2.68
CA HIS A 158 -7.51 4.95 -3.61
C HIS A 158 -7.10 6.27 -2.97
N PHE A 159 -7.62 6.54 -1.76
CA PHE A 159 -7.24 7.73 -1.01
C PHE A 159 -5.72 7.82 -0.77
N LEU A 160 -5.05 6.73 -0.37
CA LEU A 160 -3.60 6.76 -0.10
C LEU A 160 -2.75 6.98 -1.35
N PHE A 161 -3.13 6.40 -2.49
CA PHE A 161 -2.38 6.55 -3.75
C PHE A 161 -2.66 7.90 -4.43
N GLU A 162 -3.83 8.49 -4.23
CA GLU A 162 -4.18 9.83 -4.73
C GLU A 162 -3.73 10.96 -3.78
N PHE A 163 -3.23 10.62 -2.60
CA PHE A 163 -2.81 11.60 -1.60
C PHE A 163 -1.58 12.37 -2.10
N LYS A 164 -1.72 13.69 -2.27
CA LYS A 164 -0.69 14.56 -2.86
C LYS A 164 0.20 15.17 -1.79
N ASP A 165 1.13 14.39 -1.27
CA ASP A 165 2.12 14.82 -0.28
C ASP A 165 3.58 14.59 -0.73
N GLY A 166 3.78 14.09 -1.95
CA GLY A 166 5.10 13.74 -2.48
C GLY A 166 5.61 12.37 -2.02
N LEU A 167 4.84 11.66 -1.18
CA LEU A 167 5.11 10.30 -0.73
C LEU A 167 4.17 9.31 -1.41
N LEU A 168 4.73 8.28 -2.07
CA LEU A 168 3.92 7.26 -2.72
C LEU A 168 3.88 5.95 -1.92
N PRO A 169 2.72 5.31 -1.76
CA PRO A 169 2.69 3.95 -1.21
C PRO A 169 3.39 2.98 -2.16
N ASP A 170 4.23 2.10 -1.62
CA ASP A 170 4.84 1.01 -2.38
C ASP A 170 3.86 -0.18 -2.48
N PRO A 171 3.33 -0.50 -3.68
CA PRO A 171 2.43 -1.64 -3.88
C PRO A 171 3.14 -3.00 -3.71
N ASN A 172 4.47 -3.03 -3.80
CA ASN A 172 5.31 -4.22 -3.71
C ASN A 172 5.87 -4.47 -2.30
N ALA A 173 5.53 -3.61 -1.34
CA ALA A 173 5.92 -3.73 0.06
C ALA A 173 5.61 -5.13 0.63
N ASN A 174 6.38 -5.53 1.64
CA ASN A 174 6.25 -6.85 2.28
C ASN A 174 6.40 -8.04 1.32
N SER A 175 7.22 -7.90 0.28
CA SER A 175 7.44 -8.93 -0.75
C SER A 175 6.16 -9.27 -1.52
N GLY A 176 5.45 -8.25 -2.03
CA GLY A 176 4.26 -8.44 -2.86
C GLY A 176 3.07 -9.04 -2.12
N TYR A 177 3.01 -8.86 -0.79
CA TYR A 177 1.97 -9.46 0.05
C TYR A 177 0.57 -8.99 -0.34
N ALA A 178 0.43 -7.70 -0.67
CA ALA A 178 -0.83 -7.09 -1.10
C ALA A 178 -1.43 -7.85 -2.27
N LEU A 179 -0.70 -7.93 -3.40
CA LEU A 179 -1.15 -8.62 -4.61
C LEU A 179 -1.45 -10.11 -4.35
N THR A 180 -0.55 -10.80 -3.64
CA THR A 180 -0.74 -12.23 -3.32
C THR A 180 -2.02 -12.48 -2.51
N LYS A 181 -2.31 -11.62 -1.52
CA LYS A 181 -3.53 -11.73 -0.72
C LYS A 181 -4.79 -11.41 -1.52
N SER A 182 -4.74 -10.39 -2.38
CA SER A 182 -5.85 -10.04 -3.27
C SER A 182 -6.20 -11.19 -4.22
N VAL A 183 -5.19 -11.87 -4.77
CA VAL A 183 -5.34 -13.09 -5.59
C VAL A 183 -5.96 -14.23 -4.79
N HIS A 184 -5.47 -14.50 -3.58
CA HIS A 184 -6.08 -15.51 -2.70
C HIS A 184 -7.57 -15.25 -2.45
N ALA A 185 -7.98 -13.99 -2.31
CA ALA A 185 -9.36 -13.59 -2.08
C ALA A 185 -10.21 -13.47 -3.37
N GLN A 186 -9.60 -13.63 -4.55
CA GLN A 186 -10.22 -13.40 -5.86
C GLN A 186 -10.86 -12.01 -5.98
N PHE A 187 -10.26 -11.00 -5.34
CA PHE A 187 -10.73 -9.62 -5.37
C PHE A 187 -10.24 -8.95 -6.65
N MET A 188 -10.90 -9.25 -7.78
CA MET A 188 -10.51 -8.77 -9.12
C MET A 188 -10.29 -7.25 -9.20
N PRO A 189 -11.20 -6.38 -8.72
CA PRO A 189 -10.94 -4.93 -8.76
C PRO A 189 -9.69 -4.49 -7.99
N LEU A 190 -9.41 -5.09 -6.83
CA LEU A 190 -8.20 -4.81 -6.06
C LEU A 190 -6.94 -5.33 -6.75
N ILE A 191 -7.00 -6.49 -7.41
CA ILE A 191 -5.88 -7.04 -8.19
C ILE A 191 -5.54 -6.09 -9.34
N GLN A 192 -6.55 -5.67 -10.10
CA GLN A 192 -6.40 -4.73 -11.20
C GLN A 192 -5.79 -3.41 -10.72
N PHE A 193 -6.38 -2.80 -9.68
CA PHE A 193 -5.87 -1.58 -9.09
C PHE A 193 -4.40 -1.69 -8.67
N LEU A 194 -4.02 -2.75 -7.97
CA LEU A 194 -2.62 -2.93 -7.53
C LEU A 194 -1.66 -3.04 -8.72
N ILE A 195 -2.03 -3.78 -9.78
CA ILE A 195 -1.23 -3.90 -11.00
C ILE A 195 -1.09 -2.53 -11.69
N ASP A 196 -2.18 -1.75 -11.76
CA ASP A 196 -2.17 -0.42 -12.35
C ASP A 196 -1.29 0.56 -11.57
N GLN A 197 -1.21 0.38 -10.24
CA GLN A 197 -0.27 1.12 -9.38
C GLN A 197 1.18 0.59 -9.42
N GLY A 198 1.47 -0.45 -10.20
CA GLY A 198 2.83 -0.98 -10.38
C GLY A 198 3.18 -2.20 -9.51
N ALA A 199 2.19 -2.90 -8.96
CA ALA A 199 2.43 -4.19 -8.31
C ALA A 199 2.96 -5.21 -9.33
N SER A 200 4.08 -5.86 -9.00
CA SER A 200 4.71 -6.87 -9.84
C SER A 200 4.26 -8.28 -9.44
N PRO A 201 3.60 -9.03 -10.35
CA PRO A 201 3.23 -10.42 -10.09
C PRO A 201 4.42 -11.38 -9.97
N SER A 202 5.61 -10.95 -10.39
CA SER A 202 6.82 -11.76 -10.39
C SER A 202 7.50 -11.89 -9.02
N ILE A 203 7.04 -11.12 -8.03
CA ILE A 203 7.64 -11.10 -6.70
C ILE A 203 7.47 -12.43 -5.98
N LYS A 204 8.50 -12.82 -5.21
CA LYS A 204 8.53 -14.04 -4.41
C LYS A 204 8.30 -15.27 -5.30
N ASP A 205 9.12 -15.39 -6.35
CA ASP A 205 9.09 -16.49 -7.31
C ASP A 205 7.71 -16.68 -7.95
N ASN A 206 7.11 -15.58 -8.42
CA ASN A 206 5.80 -15.57 -9.07
C ASN A 206 4.66 -16.11 -8.18
N LEU A 207 4.75 -15.95 -6.85
CA LEU A 207 3.80 -16.57 -5.92
C LEU A 207 2.34 -16.22 -6.25
N ALA A 208 2.05 -14.97 -6.62
CA ALA A 208 0.71 -14.54 -7.01
C ALA A 208 0.17 -15.38 -8.19
N VAL A 209 0.99 -15.58 -9.22
CA VAL A 209 0.64 -16.42 -10.38
C VAL A 209 0.41 -17.87 -9.96
N MET A 210 1.29 -18.41 -9.12
CA MET A 210 1.18 -19.78 -8.61
C MET A 210 -0.10 -20.01 -7.79
N VAL A 211 -0.58 -18.99 -7.08
CA VAL A 211 -1.87 -19.07 -6.38
C VAL A 211 -3.03 -19.09 -7.38
N ALA A 212 -3.01 -18.24 -8.39
CA ALA A 212 -4.04 -18.20 -9.43
C ALA A 212 -4.15 -19.53 -10.20
N ILE A 213 -3.02 -20.16 -10.52
CA ILE A 213 -2.98 -21.49 -11.15
C ILE A 213 -3.65 -22.54 -10.24
N ARG A 214 -3.34 -22.54 -8.94
CA ARG A 214 -3.96 -23.48 -7.97
C ARG A 214 -5.47 -23.25 -7.82
N GLN A 215 -5.93 -22.02 -8.01
CA GLN A 215 -7.36 -21.68 -8.03
C GLN A 215 -8.05 -22.08 -9.35
N ARG A 216 -7.29 -22.52 -10.37
CA ARG A 216 -7.78 -22.88 -11.71
C ARG A 216 -8.53 -21.74 -12.40
N ASN A 217 -8.06 -20.51 -12.20
CA ASN A 217 -8.66 -19.33 -12.79
C ASN A 217 -7.78 -18.83 -13.95
N LEU A 218 -8.10 -19.25 -15.17
CA LEU A 218 -7.35 -18.89 -16.38
C LEU A 218 -7.34 -17.37 -16.61
N ASP A 219 -8.49 -16.70 -16.45
CA ASP A 219 -8.60 -15.25 -16.67
C ASP A 219 -7.68 -14.47 -15.73
N LEU A 220 -7.60 -14.90 -14.47
CA LEU A 220 -6.69 -14.30 -13.49
C LEU A 220 -5.22 -14.60 -13.80
N VAL A 221 -4.90 -15.80 -14.30
CA VAL A 221 -3.55 -16.12 -14.76
C VAL A 221 -3.14 -15.25 -15.95
N LYS A 222 -4.03 -15.08 -16.94
CA LYS A 222 -3.81 -14.17 -18.08
C LYS A 222 -3.62 -12.74 -17.60
N LEU A 223 -4.46 -12.25 -16.69
CA LEU A 223 -4.35 -10.91 -16.11
C LEU A 223 -2.98 -10.64 -15.47
N LEU A 224 -2.43 -11.62 -14.74
CA LEU A 224 -1.15 -11.50 -14.04
C LEU A 224 0.06 -11.65 -14.97
N ILE A 225 0.00 -12.53 -15.97
CA ILE A 225 1.13 -12.81 -16.88
C ILE A 225 1.20 -11.76 -17.99
N GLU A 226 0.06 -11.51 -18.64
CA GLU A 226 0.01 -10.65 -19.81
C GLU A 226 0.13 -9.19 -19.42
N ARG A 227 0.65 -8.39 -20.33
CA ARG A 227 0.60 -6.93 -20.20
C ARG A 227 -0.70 -6.44 -20.84
N GLN A 228 -1.50 -5.68 -20.10
CA GLN A 228 -2.66 -5.03 -20.69
C GLN A 228 -2.15 -3.96 -21.66
N GLU A 229 -2.36 -4.22 -22.95
CA GLU A 229 -2.27 -3.19 -23.98
C GLU A 229 -3.35 -2.16 -23.65
N LEU A 230 -2.96 -0.98 -23.17
CA LEU A 230 -3.84 0.17 -23.14
C LEU A 230 -4.24 0.45 -24.59
N THR A 231 -5.32 -0.16 -25.06
CA THR A 231 -5.93 0.23 -26.32
C THR A 231 -6.37 1.66 -26.12
N SER A 232 -5.58 2.59 -26.63
CA SER A 232 -5.90 3.99 -26.67
C SER A 232 -7.30 4.13 -27.29
N SER A 233 -8.30 4.31 -26.43
CA SER A 233 -9.58 4.93 -26.76
C SER A 233 -9.32 6.42 -27.00
N GLN A 234 -8.47 6.70 -27.99
CA GLN A 234 -8.34 7.99 -28.62
C GLN A 234 -8.96 7.87 -30.00
N PRO A 235 -9.82 8.82 -30.43
CA PRO A 235 -10.42 8.78 -31.74
C PRO A 235 -9.33 8.81 -32.81
N LYS A 236 -9.52 7.98 -33.84
CA LYS A 236 -8.59 7.79 -34.96
C LYS A 236 -8.20 9.13 -35.59
N SER A 237 -6.97 9.57 -35.35
CA SER A 237 -6.29 10.50 -36.24
C SER A 237 -4.83 10.08 -36.44
N SER A 238 -4.45 10.05 -37.72
CA SER A 238 -3.14 9.73 -38.30
C SER A 238 -2.82 8.24 -38.52
N LYS A 239 -2.76 7.88 -39.81
CA LYS A 239 -2.18 6.65 -40.32
C LYS A 239 -0.67 6.71 -40.09
N SER A 240 -0.15 5.98 -39.10
CA SER A 240 1.26 5.57 -39.12
C SER A 240 1.34 4.04 -39.04
N SER A 241 1.77 3.45 -40.14
CA SER A 241 2.07 2.03 -40.29
C SER A 241 3.39 1.71 -39.57
N GLY A 242 3.37 1.72 -38.24
CA GLY A 242 4.45 1.17 -37.43
C GLY A 242 4.08 -0.27 -37.03
N LYS A 243 4.93 -1.26 -37.36
CA LYS A 243 4.83 -2.62 -36.78
C LYS A 243 4.76 -2.48 -35.26
N ARG A 244 3.58 -2.71 -34.67
CA ARG A 244 3.38 -2.74 -33.22
C ARG A 244 4.28 -3.86 -32.68
N ARG A 245 5.41 -3.50 -32.07
CA ARG A 245 6.24 -4.45 -31.32
C ARG A 245 5.37 -4.97 -30.19
N LYS A 246 5.04 -6.26 -30.20
CA LYS A 246 4.31 -6.93 -29.13
C LYS A 246 5.09 -6.69 -27.84
N LEU A 247 4.52 -5.96 -26.89
CA LEU A 247 5.17 -5.71 -25.60
C LEU A 247 5.31 -7.06 -24.89
N GLU A 248 6.48 -7.33 -24.30
CA GLU A 248 6.72 -8.57 -23.59
C GLU A 248 5.80 -8.70 -22.36
N ASP A 249 5.52 -9.95 -21.97
CA ASP A 249 4.72 -10.29 -20.79
C ASP A 249 5.31 -9.70 -19.50
N ARG A 250 4.45 -9.43 -18.52
CA ARG A 250 4.86 -8.93 -17.19
C ARG A 250 5.67 -9.99 -16.41
N VAL A 251 5.38 -11.26 -16.68
CA VAL A 251 5.96 -12.41 -15.98
C VAL A 251 6.57 -13.36 -16.99
N LYS A 252 7.83 -13.74 -16.75
CA LYS A 252 8.45 -14.84 -17.50
C LYS A 252 7.89 -16.17 -17.01
N VAL A 253 7.18 -16.86 -17.87
CA VAL A 253 6.60 -18.17 -17.58
C VAL A 253 7.70 -19.24 -17.54
N ASP A 254 7.60 -20.19 -16.61
CA ASP A 254 8.55 -21.29 -16.44
C ASP A 254 7.88 -22.68 -16.43
N ALA A 255 8.69 -23.74 -16.52
CA ALA A 255 8.21 -25.13 -16.48
C ALA A 255 7.56 -25.50 -15.13
N ARG A 256 7.88 -24.77 -14.05
CA ARG A 256 7.31 -25.01 -12.72
C ARG A 256 5.83 -24.62 -12.69
N MET A 257 5.48 -23.48 -13.30
CA MET A 257 4.08 -23.06 -13.47
C MET A 257 3.27 -24.12 -14.21
N LEU A 258 3.80 -24.64 -15.32
CA LEU A 258 3.16 -25.68 -16.12
C LEU A 258 2.97 -26.97 -15.31
N LYS A 259 4.02 -27.44 -14.61
CA LYS A 259 3.94 -28.63 -13.76
C LYS A 259 2.84 -28.49 -12.70
N VAL A 260 2.73 -27.33 -12.06
CA VAL A 260 1.68 -27.08 -11.07
C VAL A 260 0.29 -27.01 -11.71
N ALA A 261 0.14 -26.42 -12.90
CA ALA A 261 -1.13 -26.40 -13.62
C ALA A 261 -1.64 -27.83 -13.91
N VAL A 262 -0.76 -28.70 -14.39
CA VAL A 262 -1.07 -30.11 -14.65
C VAL A 262 -1.42 -30.86 -13.36
N GLN A 263 -0.61 -30.69 -12.29
CA GLN A 263 -0.90 -31.30 -10.98
C GLN A 263 -2.24 -30.84 -10.39
N CYS A 264 -2.59 -29.57 -10.62
CA CYS A 264 -3.87 -29.00 -10.22
C CYS A 264 -5.02 -29.38 -11.15
N LYS A 265 -4.79 -30.15 -12.23
CA LYS A 265 -5.78 -30.51 -13.26
C LYS A 265 -6.42 -29.31 -13.98
N ALA A 266 -5.68 -28.21 -14.09
CA ALA A 266 -6.09 -27.03 -14.85
C ALA A 266 -5.64 -27.17 -16.31
N LYS A 267 -6.42 -27.90 -17.12
CA LYS A 267 -6.07 -28.24 -18.51
C LYS A 267 -5.99 -26.99 -19.40
N ASP A 268 -6.97 -26.11 -19.26
CA ASP A 268 -7.04 -24.80 -19.92
C ASP A 268 -5.80 -23.93 -19.66
N ILE A 269 -5.33 -23.90 -18.41
CA ILE A 269 -4.10 -23.20 -18.04
C ILE A 269 -2.87 -23.91 -18.61
N ALA A 270 -2.80 -25.24 -18.55
CA ALA A 270 -1.67 -25.98 -19.12
C ALA A 270 -1.55 -25.77 -20.64
N GLU A 271 -2.67 -25.84 -21.36
CA GLU A 271 -2.75 -25.55 -22.80
C GLU A 271 -2.32 -24.11 -23.11
N TYR A 272 -2.79 -23.14 -22.32
CA TYR A 272 -2.34 -21.75 -22.44
C TYR A 272 -0.82 -21.60 -22.30
N LEU A 273 -0.24 -22.20 -21.25
CA LEU A 273 1.20 -22.10 -21.00
C LEU A 273 2.03 -22.80 -22.10
N CYS A 274 1.57 -23.92 -22.64
CA CYS A 274 2.27 -24.64 -23.72
C CYS A 274 2.09 -23.97 -25.08
N HIS A 275 0.86 -23.69 -25.48
CA HIS A 275 0.54 -23.28 -26.85
C HIS A 275 0.70 -21.77 -27.04
N GLU A 276 0.22 -20.96 -26.09
CA GLU A 276 0.28 -19.50 -26.22
C GLU A 276 1.62 -18.94 -25.71
N LYS A 277 2.18 -19.51 -24.63
CA LYS A 277 3.43 -19.04 -24.01
C LYS A 277 4.67 -19.86 -24.38
N GLY A 278 4.51 -20.98 -25.08
CA GLY A 278 5.63 -21.76 -25.60
C GLY A 278 6.45 -22.50 -24.54
N VAL A 279 5.88 -22.80 -23.37
CA VAL A 279 6.58 -23.56 -22.33
C VAL A 279 6.67 -25.02 -22.73
N ILE A 280 7.90 -25.53 -22.80
CA ILE A 280 8.18 -26.93 -23.12
C ILE A 280 7.95 -27.78 -21.87
N PRO A 281 7.09 -28.82 -21.92
CA PRO A 281 6.87 -29.71 -20.78
C PRO A 281 8.04 -30.66 -20.54
N ASP A 282 8.41 -30.86 -19.28
CA ASP A 282 9.35 -31.90 -18.86
C ASP A 282 8.75 -33.31 -19.08
N ILE A 283 9.59 -34.35 -19.14
CA ILE A 283 9.14 -35.74 -19.34
C ILE A 283 8.11 -36.20 -18.29
N GLN A 284 8.28 -35.78 -17.02
CA GLN A 284 7.32 -36.06 -15.95
C GLN A 284 5.99 -35.35 -16.17
N THR A 285 6.02 -34.13 -16.71
CA THR A 285 4.83 -33.33 -16.98
C THR A 285 4.06 -33.93 -18.16
N LEU A 286 4.75 -34.39 -19.20
CA LEU A 286 4.14 -35.12 -20.32
C LEU A 286 3.42 -36.39 -19.86
N GLN A 287 4.04 -37.17 -18.96
CA GLN A 287 3.41 -38.36 -18.37
C GLN A 287 2.12 -38.06 -17.58
N LEU A 288 2.04 -36.87 -16.97
CA LEU A 288 0.85 -36.43 -16.23
C LEU A 288 -0.22 -35.78 -17.12
N MET A 289 0.12 -35.43 -18.37
CA MET A 289 -0.79 -34.86 -19.36
C MET A 289 -1.44 -35.91 -20.27
N ALA A 290 -0.82 -37.10 -20.39
CA ALA A 290 -1.36 -38.26 -21.10
C ALA A 290 -2.58 -38.85 -20.38
#